data_AF-A0A7S1GAS8-F1
#
_entry.id   AF-A0A7S1GAS8-F1
#
_cell.length_a   1.000
_cell.length_b   1.000
_cell.length_c   1.000
_cell.angle_alpha   90.00
_cell.angle_beta   90.00
_cell.angle_gamma   90.00
#
_symmetry.space_group_name_H-M   'P 1'
#
loop_
_entity.id
_entity.type
_entity.pdbx_description
1 polymer ?
#
loop_
_entity_poly.entity_id
_entity_poly.type
_entity_poly.pdbx_seq_one_letter_code
_entity_poly.pdbx_strand_id
1 'polypeptide(L)'
;LEALQLLDATYPDPKVRAYAVGCLSALPNITLAKYILQLTQVLKFEPFHDSALARFLLQRSLVNPYHVGHVFFWYLKAEMHIPDARDRFGVLLEQYLRNCGEHRTALGHQMFVQSKLEGASLAVKECEKDQRREVVRKEVGRIVFPE
;
A
#
# COMPACT_ATOMS: atom_id res chain seq x y z
N LEU A 1 14.01 9.75 -13.69
CA LEU A 1 13.40 10.48 -12.54
C LEU A 1 12.74 11.78 -12.96
N GLU A 2 13.24 12.47 -13.99
CA GLU A 2 12.62 13.69 -14.54
C GLU A 2 11.14 13.52 -14.87
N ALA A 3 10.73 12.36 -15.39
CA ALA A 3 9.32 12.04 -15.64
C ALA A 3 8.42 12.10 -14.38
N LEU A 4 8.95 11.93 -13.16
CA LEU A 4 8.16 12.06 -11.93
C LEU A 4 7.70 13.50 -11.69
N GLN A 5 8.48 14.49 -12.14
CA GLN A 5 8.12 15.90 -12.00
C GLN A 5 6.87 16.24 -12.81
N LEU A 6 6.68 15.57 -13.95
CA LEU A 6 5.50 15.70 -14.80
C LEU A 6 4.25 15.05 -14.22
N LEU A 7 4.36 14.37 -13.07
CA LEU A 7 3.23 13.80 -12.35
C LEU A 7 2.84 14.63 -11.12
N ASP A 8 3.55 15.72 -10.83
CA ASP A 8 3.18 16.64 -9.75
C ASP A 8 1.86 17.38 -10.06
N ALA A 9 1.28 18.01 -9.04
CA ALA A 9 0.06 18.83 -9.14
C ALA A 9 0.19 19.97 -10.16
N THR A 10 1.42 20.42 -10.46
CA THR A 10 1.73 21.44 -11.46
C THR A 10 1.32 21.03 -12.89
N TYR A 11 1.23 19.72 -13.17
CA TYR A 11 0.92 19.18 -14.50
C TYR A 11 -0.34 18.28 -14.47
N PRO A 12 -1.54 18.87 -14.50
CA PRO A 12 -2.80 18.13 -14.43
C PRO A 12 -3.23 17.50 -15.76
N ASP A 13 -2.63 17.90 -16.90
CA ASP A 13 -3.03 17.43 -18.22
C ASP A 13 -2.86 15.90 -18.35
N PRO A 14 -3.94 15.14 -18.64
CA PRO A 14 -3.88 13.69 -18.71
C PRO A 14 -2.90 13.14 -19.76
N LYS A 15 -2.63 13.86 -20.86
CA LYS A 15 -1.68 13.41 -21.90
C LYS A 15 -0.24 13.57 -21.43
N VAL A 16 0.10 14.67 -20.76
CA VAL A 16 1.41 14.89 -20.13
C VAL A 16 1.68 13.81 -19.08
N ARG A 17 0.69 13.54 -18.23
CA ARG A 17 0.80 12.49 -17.20
C ARG A 17 0.91 11.10 -17.81
N ALA A 18 0.15 10.80 -18.87
CA ALA A 18 0.26 9.54 -19.59
C ALA A 18 1.64 9.36 -20.25
N TYR A 19 2.22 10.43 -20.80
CA TYR A 19 3.59 10.42 -21.31
C TYR A 19 4.61 10.09 -20.21
N ALA A 20 4.49 10.73 -19.05
CA ALA A 20 5.34 10.46 -17.90
C ALA A 20 5.24 9.00 -17.43
N VAL A 21 4.02 8.44 -17.38
CA VAL A 21 3.79 7.02 -17.12
C VAL A 21 4.44 6.14 -18.20
N GLY A 22 4.38 6.55 -19.47
CA GLY A 22 5.08 5.92 -20.58
C GLY A 22 6.59 5.81 -20.33
N CYS A 23 7.22 6.89 -19.85
CA CYS A 23 8.63 6.87 -19.47
C CYS A 23 8.92 5.92 -18.30
N LEU A 24 8.03 5.86 -17.30
CA LEU A 24 8.16 4.94 -16.16
C LEU A 24 7.97 3.47 -16.54
N SER A 25 7.25 3.19 -17.63
CA SER A 25 6.97 1.82 -18.08
C SER A 25 8.23 1.02 -18.43
N ALA A 26 9.30 1.69 -18.82
CA ALA A 26 10.60 1.09 -19.12
C ALA A 26 11.36 0.62 -17.86
N LEU A 27 10.91 1.01 -16.66
CA LEU A 27 11.62 0.66 -15.42
C LEU A 27 11.44 -0.82 -15.04
N PRO A 28 12.54 -1.52 -14.71
CA PRO A 28 12.48 -2.87 -14.14
C PRO A 28 11.69 -2.88 -12.83
N ASN A 29 11.04 -4.01 -12.53
CA ASN A 29 10.22 -4.19 -11.32
C ASN A 29 10.95 -3.84 -10.03
N ILE A 30 12.23 -4.26 -9.90
CA ILE A 30 13.03 -4.01 -8.70
C ILE A 30 13.32 -2.53 -8.48
N THR A 31 13.46 -1.77 -9.58
CA THR A 31 13.67 -0.32 -9.53
C THR A 31 12.35 0.38 -9.26
N LEU A 32 11.27 -0.05 -9.93
CA LEU A 32 9.93 0.49 -9.72
C LEU A 32 9.49 0.35 -8.26
N ALA A 33 9.74 -0.80 -7.62
CA ALA A 33 9.41 -1.06 -6.21
C ALA A 33 9.97 0.02 -5.26
N LYS A 34 11.16 0.56 -5.55
CA LYS A 34 11.80 1.62 -4.76
C LYS A 34 11.08 2.97 -4.88
N TYR A 35 10.30 3.17 -5.95
CA TYR A 35 9.58 4.41 -6.23
C TYR A 35 8.08 4.31 -5.91
N ILE A 36 7.56 3.14 -5.52
CA ILE A 36 6.12 2.98 -5.27
C ILE A 36 5.65 3.96 -4.20
N LEU A 37 6.43 4.22 -3.15
CA LEU A 37 6.07 5.20 -2.13
C LEU A 37 5.79 6.58 -2.74
N GLN A 38 6.70 7.09 -3.57
CA GLN A 38 6.52 8.40 -4.22
C GLN A 38 5.36 8.36 -5.21
N LEU A 39 5.21 7.25 -5.96
CA LEU A 39 4.14 7.10 -6.93
C LEU A 39 2.75 7.00 -6.28
N THR A 40 2.62 6.41 -5.09
CA THR A 40 1.36 6.42 -4.34
C THR A 40 1.02 7.80 -3.80
N GLN A 41 2.01 8.63 -3.44
CA GLN A 41 1.74 10.04 -3.11
C GLN A 41 1.24 10.80 -4.32
N VAL A 42 1.86 10.58 -5.47
CA VAL A 42 1.49 11.21 -6.73
C VAL A 42 0.06 10.86 -7.18
N LEU A 43 -0.43 9.65 -6.86
CA LEU A 43 -1.83 9.28 -7.11
C LEU A 43 -2.83 10.24 -6.47
N LYS A 44 -2.46 10.96 -5.40
CA LYS A 44 -3.34 11.95 -4.74
C LYS A 44 -3.66 13.13 -5.64
N PHE A 45 -2.75 13.48 -6.55
CA PHE A 45 -2.90 14.58 -7.52
C PHE A 45 -3.58 14.17 -8.82
N GLU A 46 -3.96 12.90 -8.99
CA GLU A 46 -4.71 12.48 -10.17
C GLU A 46 -6.12 13.09 -10.16
N PRO A 47 -6.58 13.72 -11.25
CA PRO A 47 -7.91 14.32 -11.31
C PRO A 47 -9.04 13.29 -11.25
N PHE A 48 -8.77 12.04 -11.64
CA PHE A 48 -9.75 10.95 -11.70
C PHE A 48 -9.23 9.68 -11.02
N HIS A 49 -10.14 8.80 -10.60
CA HIS A 49 -9.77 7.49 -10.06
C HIS A 49 -9.16 6.57 -11.13
N ASP A 50 -9.72 6.59 -12.35
CA ASP A 50 -9.10 5.97 -13.51
C ASP A 50 -8.14 6.96 -14.16
N SER A 51 -6.85 6.71 -13.98
CA SER A 51 -5.77 7.47 -14.59
C SER A 51 -4.72 6.54 -15.17
N ALA A 52 -3.88 7.07 -16.05
CA ALA A 52 -2.76 6.32 -16.61
C ALA A 52 -1.85 5.76 -15.50
N LEU A 53 -1.60 6.56 -14.45
CA LEU A 53 -0.76 6.16 -13.33
C LEU A 53 -1.42 5.06 -12.49
N ALA A 54 -2.71 5.20 -12.19
CA ALA A 54 -3.49 4.20 -11.46
C ALA A 54 -3.47 2.83 -12.17
N ARG A 55 -3.76 2.82 -13.48
CA ARG A 55 -3.73 1.61 -14.30
C ARG A 55 -2.34 1.00 -14.38
N PHE A 56 -1.31 1.82 -14.58
CA PHE A 56 0.09 1.37 -14.60
C PHE A 56 0.51 0.71 -13.29
N LEU A 57 0.29 1.37 -12.15
CA LEU A 57 0.66 0.82 -10.85
C LEU A 57 -0.09 -0.46 -10.52
N LEU A 58 -1.39 -0.52 -10.83
CA LEU A 58 -2.20 -1.71 -10.64
C LEU A 58 -1.69 -2.87 -11.51
N GLN A 59 -1.44 -2.62 -12.80
CA GLN A 59 -0.93 -3.65 -13.72
C GLN A 59 0.43 -4.19 -13.27
N ARG A 60 1.37 -3.31 -12.88
CA ARG A 60 2.71 -3.73 -12.42
C ARG A 60 2.63 -4.51 -11.11
N SER A 61 1.75 -4.09 -10.22
CA SER A 61 1.47 -4.79 -8.96
C SER A 61 0.94 -6.20 -9.19
N LEU A 62 0.03 -6.38 -10.16
CA LEU A 62 -0.54 -7.69 -10.50
C LEU A 62 0.45 -8.60 -11.22
N VAL A 63 1.35 -8.04 -12.04
CA VAL A 63 2.41 -8.80 -12.73
C VAL A 63 3.51 -9.27 -11.76
N ASN A 64 3.76 -8.54 -10.67
CA ASN A 64 4.72 -8.94 -9.64
C ASN A 64 4.14 -8.78 -8.22
N PRO A 65 3.22 -9.67 -7.82
CA PRO A 65 2.46 -9.54 -6.58
C PRO A 65 3.34 -9.53 -5.33
N TYR A 66 4.31 -10.43 -5.24
CA TYR A 66 5.11 -10.63 -4.02
C TYR A 66 6.19 -9.57 -3.78
N HIS A 67 6.44 -8.67 -4.75
CA HIS A 67 7.36 -7.55 -4.56
C HIS A 67 6.66 -6.20 -4.78
N VAL A 68 6.29 -5.91 -6.03
CA VAL A 68 5.68 -4.61 -6.38
C VAL A 68 4.29 -4.50 -5.77
N GLY A 69 3.47 -5.54 -5.95
CA GLY A 69 2.11 -5.56 -5.43
C GLY A 69 2.05 -5.57 -3.90
N HIS A 70 3.01 -6.21 -3.23
CA HIS A 70 3.12 -6.23 -1.78
C HIS A 70 3.38 -4.83 -1.22
N VAL A 71 4.39 -4.15 -1.77
CA VAL A 71 4.74 -2.78 -1.39
C VAL A 71 3.60 -1.80 -1.73
N PHE A 72 3.00 -1.95 -2.91
CA PHE A 72 1.83 -1.15 -3.32
C PHE A 72 0.65 -1.30 -2.37
N PHE A 73 0.27 -2.54 -2.03
CA PHE A 73 -0.81 -2.81 -1.08
C PHE A 73 -0.56 -2.10 0.26
N TRP A 74 0.63 -2.26 0.84
CA TRP A 74 0.91 -1.71 2.17
C TRP A 74 0.96 -0.19 2.19
N TYR A 75 1.50 0.45 1.16
CA TYR A 75 1.50 1.92 1.10
C TYR A 75 0.09 2.50 0.92
N LEU A 76 -0.78 1.88 0.12
CA LEU A 76 -2.17 2.31 0.05
C LEU A 76 -2.91 2.04 1.36
N LYS A 77 -2.72 0.85 1.94
CA LYS A 77 -3.42 0.41 3.16
C LYS A 77 -3.09 1.30 4.36
N ALA A 78 -1.83 1.71 4.51
CA ALA A 78 -1.36 2.57 5.59
C ALA A 78 -2.07 3.94 5.62
N GLU A 79 -2.51 4.44 4.47
CA GLU A 79 -3.09 5.77 4.33
C GLU A 79 -4.62 5.77 4.19
N MET A 80 -5.28 4.63 4.40
CA MET A 80 -6.74 4.53 4.35
C MET A 80 -7.47 5.40 5.39
N HIS A 81 -6.76 5.93 6.38
CA HIS A 81 -7.27 6.86 7.38
C HIS A 81 -7.33 8.32 6.88
N ILE A 82 -6.71 8.63 5.74
CA ILE A 82 -6.68 9.97 5.14
C ILE A 82 -7.92 10.14 4.24
N PRO A 83 -8.87 11.03 4.56
CA PRO A 83 -10.13 11.16 3.83
C PRO A 83 -9.95 11.39 2.32
N ASP A 84 -9.08 12.32 1.94
CA ASP A 84 -8.87 12.74 0.54
C ASP A 84 -8.33 11.62 -0.37
N ALA A 85 -7.62 10.65 0.21
CA ALA A 85 -7.03 9.54 -0.53
C ALA A 85 -7.87 8.25 -0.42
N ARG A 86 -8.73 8.16 0.60
CA ARG A 86 -9.42 6.93 1.02
C ARG A 86 -10.20 6.27 -0.10
N ASP A 87 -10.98 7.04 -0.86
CA ASP A 87 -11.84 6.46 -1.90
C ASP A 87 -11.02 5.94 -3.07
N ARG A 88 -10.06 6.73 -3.56
CA ARG A 88 -9.15 6.33 -4.65
C ARG A 88 -8.32 5.10 -4.24
N PHE A 89 -7.75 5.11 -3.04
CA PHE A 89 -6.93 4.01 -2.55
C PHE A 89 -7.78 2.77 -2.27
N GLY A 90 -9.01 2.95 -1.77
CA GLY A 90 -9.97 1.88 -1.57
C GLY A 90 -10.31 1.14 -2.85
N VAL A 91 -10.63 1.87 -3.93
CA VAL A 91 -10.90 1.27 -5.25
C VAL A 91 -9.67 0.50 -5.75
N LEU A 92 -8.46 1.06 -5.65
CA LEU A 92 -7.25 0.39 -6.11
C LEU A 92 -6.92 -0.87 -5.30
N LEU A 93 -7.07 -0.82 -3.97
CA LEU A 93 -6.90 -1.97 -3.09
C LEU A 93 -7.91 -3.06 -3.41
N GLU A 94 -9.18 -2.68 -3.65
CA GLU A 94 -10.23 -3.62 -4.03
C GLU A 94 -9.88 -4.32 -5.35
N GLN A 95 -9.51 -3.56 -6.39
CA GLN A 95 -9.13 -4.14 -7.68
C GLN A 95 -7.89 -5.02 -7.57
N TYR A 96 -6.89 -4.61 -6.78
CA TYR A 96 -5.70 -5.42 -6.57
C TYR A 96 -6.03 -6.73 -5.85
N LEU A 97 -6.74 -6.67 -4.72
CA LEU A 97 -7.11 -7.84 -3.96
C LEU A 97 -7.96 -8.79 -4.80
N ARG A 98 -8.88 -8.29 -5.65
CA ARG A 98 -9.69 -9.12 -6.57
C ARG A 98 -8.87 -9.94 -7.56
N ASN A 99 -7.65 -9.48 -7.90
CA ASN A 99 -6.89 -10.04 -9.02
C ASN A 99 -5.48 -10.56 -8.65
N CYS A 100 -5.03 -10.43 -7.40
CA CYS A 100 -3.66 -10.82 -7.01
C CYS A 100 -3.45 -12.30 -6.67
N GLY A 101 -4.45 -13.16 -6.90
CA GLY A 101 -4.36 -14.60 -6.69
C GLY A 101 -4.05 -15.00 -5.24
N GLU A 102 -3.16 -15.98 -5.05
CA GLU A 102 -2.79 -16.51 -3.73
C GLU A 102 -2.18 -15.47 -2.79
N HIS A 103 -1.61 -14.39 -3.34
CA HIS A 103 -1.07 -13.32 -2.52
C HIS A 103 -2.16 -12.65 -1.65
N ARG A 104 -3.44 -12.70 -2.05
CA ARG A 104 -4.56 -12.25 -1.21
C ARG A 104 -4.57 -12.96 0.15
N THR A 105 -4.37 -14.28 0.17
CA THR A 105 -4.38 -15.08 1.40
C THR A 105 -3.20 -14.68 2.30
N ALA A 106 -2.01 -14.56 1.72
CA ALA A 106 -0.82 -14.11 2.44
C ALA A 106 -0.99 -12.70 3.04
N LEU A 107 -1.59 -11.76 2.31
CA LEU A 107 -1.93 -10.44 2.84
C LEU A 107 -2.96 -10.52 3.97
N GLY A 108 -3.95 -11.40 3.85
CA GLY A 108 -4.91 -11.68 4.92
C GLY A 108 -4.24 -12.18 6.20
N HIS A 109 -3.30 -13.11 6.08
CA HIS A 109 -2.50 -13.61 7.21
C HIS A 109 -1.69 -12.47 7.86
N GLN A 110 -1.02 -11.63 7.06
CA GLN A 110 -0.26 -10.49 7.57
C GLN A 110 -1.16 -9.46 8.27
N MET A 111 -2.32 -9.13 7.69
CA MET A 111 -3.29 -8.22 8.31
C MET A 111 -3.82 -8.78 9.64
N PHE A 112 -4.07 -10.09 9.71
CA PHE A 112 -4.47 -10.73 10.95
C PHE A 112 -3.41 -10.56 12.04
N VAL A 113 -2.15 -10.89 11.74
CA VAL A 113 -1.04 -10.73 12.70
C VAL A 113 -0.88 -9.27 13.11
N GLN A 114 -0.97 -8.32 12.17
CA GLN A 114 -0.91 -6.89 12.45
C GLN A 114 -2.01 -6.46 13.44
N SER A 115 -3.25 -6.88 13.22
CA SER A 115 -4.37 -6.56 14.10
C SER A 115 -4.18 -7.13 15.52
N LYS A 116 -3.61 -8.33 15.64
CA LYS A 116 -3.28 -8.92 16.95
C LYS A 116 -2.17 -8.14 17.67
N LEU A 117 -1.13 -7.73 16.94
CA LEU A 117 -0.05 -6.91 17.49
C LEU A 117 -0.54 -5.52 17.90
N GLU A 118 -1.46 -4.93 17.14
CA GLU A 118 -2.10 -3.66 17.49
C GLU A 118 -2.90 -3.78 18.79
N GLY A 119 -3.72 -4.84 18.93
CA GLY A 119 -4.45 -5.12 20.17
C GLY A 119 -3.53 -5.31 21.38
N ALA A 120 -2.45 -6.08 21.21
CA ALA A 120 -1.44 -6.23 22.26
C ALA A 120 -0.76 -4.89 22.61
N SER A 121 -0.47 -4.05 21.61
CA SER A 121 0.10 -2.72 21.82
C SER A 121 -0.83 -1.81 22.63
N LEU A 122 -2.14 -1.84 22.35
CA LEU A 122 -3.15 -1.08 23.09
C LEU A 122 -3.25 -1.54 24.54
N ALA A 123 -3.35 -2.85 24.78
CA ALA A 123 -3.40 -3.41 26.14
C ALA A 123 -2.18 -3.00 26.99
N VAL A 124 -1.00 -2.91 26.38
CA VAL A 124 0.24 -2.50 27.05
C VAL A 124 0.30 -0.99 27.30
N LYS A 125 -0.35 -0.19 26.45
CA LYS A 125 -0.48 1.26 26.66
C LYS A 125 -1.43 1.57 27.82
N GLU A 126 -2.47 0.77 27.99
CA GLU A 126 -3.51 0.96 29.01
C GLU A 126 -3.13 0.42 30.40
N CYS A 127 -2.18 -0.50 30.50
CA CYS A 127 -1.76 -1.07 31.78
C CYS A 127 -0.67 -0.27 32.50
N GLU A 128 -0.54 -0.53 33.80
CA GLU A 128 0.50 0.05 34.66
C GLU A 128 1.90 -0.39 34.25
N LYS A 129 2.90 0.48 34.50
CA LYS A 129 4.27 0.31 33.97
C LYS A 129 4.93 -1.00 34.41
N ASP A 130 4.68 -1.43 35.64
CA ASP A 130 5.17 -2.67 36.25
C ASP A 130 4.56 -3.93 35.60
N GLN A 131 3.33 -3.83 35.09
CA GLN A 131 2.59 -4.95 34.48
C GLN A 131 2.88 -5.13 32.98
N ARG A 132 3.45 -4.13 32.30
CA ARG A 132 3.66 -4.13 30.83
C ARG A 132 4.36 -5.38 30.28
N ARG A 133 5.38 -5.88 30.98
CA ARG A 133 6.15 -7.06 30.55
C ARG A 133 5.29 -8.33 30.57
N GLU A 134 4.45 -8.47 31.59
CA GLU A 134 3.55 -9.62 31.73
C GLU A 134 2.45 -9.53 30.67
N VAL A 135 1.84 -8.36 30.50
CA VAL A 135 0.78 -8.12 29.50
C VAL A 135 1.29 -8.40 28.07
N VAL A 136 2.47 -7.88 27.68
CA VAL A 136 3.08 -8.20 26.36
C VAL A 136 3.21 -9.70 26.16
N ARG A 137 3.82 -10.42 27.12
CA ARG A 137 4.09 -11.86 26.99
C ARG A 137 2.79 -12.66 26.87
N LYS A 138 1.79 -12.30 27.66
CA LYS A 138 0.48 -12.92 27.64
C LYS A 138 -0.25 -12.68 26.31
N GLU A 139 -0.31 -11.43 25.86
CA GLU A 139 -1.05 -11.07 24.64
C GLU A 139 -0.35 -11.62 23.38
N VAL A 140 0.97 -11.50 23.26
CA VAL A 140 1.73 -12.08 22.14
C VAL A 140 1.69 -13.60 22.16
N GLY A 141 1.77 -14.23 23.33
CA GLY A 141 1.70 -15.69 23.47
C GLY A 141 0.36 -16.30 23.08
N ARG A 142 -0.71 -15.50 22.97
CA ARG A 142 -2.05 -15.92 22.51
C ARG A 142 -2.22 -15.85 20.99
N ILE A 143 -1.27 -15.25 20.27
CA ILE A 143 -1.37 -15.10 18.83
C ILE A 143 -1.12 -16.45 18.17
N VAL A 144 -2.16 -16.99 17.51
CA VAL A 144 -2.04 -18.16 16.64
C VAL A 144 -1.52 -17.66 15.30
N PHE A 145 -0.27 -17.99 14.98
CA PHE A 145 0.33 -17.59 13.71
C PHE A 145 -0.26 -18.42 12.56
N PRO A 146 -0.69 -17.78 11.46
CA PRO A 146 -1.09 -18.50 10.26
C PRO A 146 0.09 -19.30 9.68
N GLU A 147 -0.21 -20.48 9.13
CA GLU A 147 0.74 -21.29 8.36
C GLU A 147 1.12 -20.63 7.02
#